data_AF-A0A8J5Q3S8-F1
#
_entry.id   AF-A0A8J5Q3S8-F1
#
_cell.length_a   1.000
_cell.length_b   1.000
_cell.length_c   1.000
_cell.angle_alpha   90.00
_cell.angle_beta   90.00
_cell.angle_gamma   90.00
#
_symmetry.space_group_name_H-M   'P 1'
#
loop_
_entity.id
_entity.type
_entity.pdbx_description
1 polymer ?
#
loop_
_entity_poly.entity_id
_entity_poly.type
_entity_poly.pdbx_seq_one_letter_code
_entity_poly.pdbx_strand_id
1 'polypeptide(L)'
;MERVGTYLILARLSLSKVRVPAGDYLSPHLGMALLGTQEPGNALLRCLKELFDESAYSDLTIVCGDDCYKVHKAIVCPRSEFFASACNGPFQEGDSGVIHLPEDDPLAMKMVIHYFYHLDYPTATIPAIDASETVIPQPFTFRCAYQPNESAQVDPATGSSSATLSKKDKKKMKEKERELRRLAQQHSQRSGSASATPNLCLHAKVYALGEKYGIGDLKEFALHKFRAEAQHHWQSDDFLHAIREVYMSTIDENRALRDVVVEVVNAHPELLDQPRWQDSIKDLSLCFDLLMRPRRRRPVSQPAPALLDET
;
A
#
# COMPACT_ATOMS: atom_id res chain seq x y z
N MET A 1 12.04 -23.52 63.11
CA MET A 1 11.16 -24.25 62.18
C MET A 1 11.99 -24.67 60.99
N GLU A 2 12.07 -25.98 60.80
CA GLU A 2 13.04 -26.72 60.01
C GLU A 2 12.87 -26.58 58.50
N ARG A 3 13.97 -26.80 57.78
CA ARG A 3 14.02 -27.02 56.33
C ARG A 3 13.71 -28.49 56.00
N VAL A 4 12.83 -28.72 55.02
CA VAL A 4 12.71 -29.94 54.18
C VAL A 4 12.11 -29.44 52.86
N GLY A 5 12.56 -29.67 51.63
CA GLY A 5 13.39 -30.73 51.05
C GLY A 5 12.53 -31.55 50.09
N THR A 6 12.50 -31.25 48.78
CA THR A 6 11.85 -32.11 47.77
C THR A 6 12.61 -32.16 46.42
N TYR A 7 13.22 -33.33 46.22
CA TYR A 7 13.35 -34.18 45.02
C TYR A 7 14.08 -33.77 43.70
N LEU A 8 15.14 -34.57 43.45
CA LEU A 8 15.73 -35.08 42.19
C LEU A 8 14.78 -35.12 40.96
N ILE A 9 15.27 -34.97 39.72
CA ILE A 9 15.85 -36.06 38.89
C ILE A 9 16.82 -35.50 37.81
N LEU A 10 18.00 -36.12 37.73
CA LEU A 10 18.99 -36.01 36.65
C LEU A 10 18.74 -37.09 35.58
N ALA A 11 18.92 -36.77 34.30
CA ALA A 11 19.45 -37.72 33.30
C ALA A 11 19.96 -36.99 32.03
N ARG A 12 21.29 -36.99 31.87
CA ARG A 12 22.00 -36.71 30.60
C ARG A 12 21.76 -37.87 29.63
N LEU A 13 21.41 -37.59 28.38
CA LEU A 13 21.54 -38.55 27.28
C LEU A 13 22.53 -38.06 26.24
N SER A 14 23.57 -38.87 26.08
CA SER A 14 24.67 -38.78 25.13
C SER A 14 24.21 -39.24 23.75
N LEU A 15 24.30 -38.38 22.74
CA LEU A 15 23.99 -38.73 21.36
C LEU A 15 25.16 -39.51 20.74
N SER A 16 24.96 -40.82 20.59
CA SER A 16 25.87 -41.71 19.87
C SER A 16 25.51 -41.69 18.38
N LYS A 17 26.50 -41.37 17.53
CA LYS A 17 26.42 -41.43 16.06
C LYS A 17 26.08 -42.85 15.60
N VAL A 18 24.98 -43.00 14.87
CA VAL A 18 24.67 -44.22 14.09
C VAL A 18 24.86 -43.91 12.60
N ARG A 19 25.74 -44.68 11.97
CA ARG A 19 26.11 -44.62 10.56
C ARG A 19 25.22 -45.61 9.79
N VAL A 20 24.52 -45.14 8.76
CA VAL A 20 23.68 -45.98 7.88
C VAL A 20 24.44 -46.24 6.57
N PRO A 21 24.49 -47.48 6.04
CA PRO A 21 25.25 -47.80 4.82
C PRO A 21 24.45 -47.52 3.54
N ALA A 22 25.18 -47.24 2.46
CA ALA A 22 24.67 -47.06 1.11
C ALA A 22 24.36 -48.41 0.45
N GLY A 23 23.22 -48.48 -0.24
CA GLY A 23 22.82 -49.60 -1.09
C GLY A 23 21.72 -49.16 -2.03
N ASP A 24 22.08 -48.99 -3.31
CA ASP A 24 21.21 -48.73 -4.44
C ASP A 24 20.15 -49.83 -4.60
N TYR A 25 18.90 -49.50 -4.96
CA TYR A 25 18.08 -50.27 -5.91
C TYR A 25 16.73 -49.56 -6.19
N LEU A 26 16.53 -49.23 -7.46
CA LEU A 26 15.26 -49.21 -8.21
C LEU A 26 14.23 -48.10 -7.94
N SER A 27 14.13 -47.19 -8.92
CA SER A 27 12.94 -46.38 -9.19
C SER A 27 11.69 -47.24 -9.44
N PRO A 28 10.53 -46.77 -8.99
CA PRO A 28 9.29 -46.99 -9.69
C PRO A 28 8.63 -45.67 -10.11
N HIS A 29 8.36 -45.58 -11.42
CA HIS A 29 7.28 -44.82 -12.04
C HIS A 29 7.47 -43.32 -12.26
N LEU A 30 8.17 -43.06 -13.37
CA LEU A 30 7.74 -42.08 -14.37
C LEU A 30 6.28 -42.36 -14.78
N GLY A 31 5.34 -41.54 -14.28
CA GLY A 31 3.95 -41.53 -14.73
C GLY A 31 2.98 -41.05 -13.66
N MET A 32 2.34 -39.91 -13.91
CA MET A 32 1.24 -39.27 -13.17
C MET A 32 1.62 -38.23 -12.10
N ALA A 33 1.79 -36.97 -12.55
CA ALA A 33 1.06 -35.79 -12.05
C ALA A 33 1.83 -34.50 -12.37
N LEU A 34 1.65 -33.99 -13.59
CA LEU A 34 1.82 -32.55 -13.89
C LEU A 34 0.45 -31.85 -13.74
N LEU A 35 -0.33 -32.23 -12.74
CA LEU A 35 -1.36 -31.35 -12.20
C LEU A 35 -0.62 -30.45 -11.23
N GLY A 36 -0.35 -29.22 -11.67
CA GLY A 36 0.20 -28.19 -10.80
C GLY A 36 -0.64 -28.12 -9.54
N THR A 37 -0.09 -28.55 -8.41
CA THR A 37 -0.71 -28.40 -7.11
C THR A 37 -0.71 -26.91 -6.82
N GLN A 38 -1.79 -26.24 -7.21
CA GLN A 38 -2.01 -24.88 -6.78
C GLN A 38 -2.17 -24.96 -5.26
N GLU A 39 -1.15 -24.52 -4.53
CA GLU A 39 -1.17 -24.48 -3.05
C GLU A 39 -2.53 -23.92 -2.61
N PRO A 40 -3.24 -24.57 -1.67
CA PRO A 40 -4.60 -24.16 -1.29
C PRO A 40 -4.75 -22.67 -0.98
N GLY A 41 -3.71 -22.04 -0.42
CA GLY A 41 -3.68 -20.60 -0.18
C GLY A 41 -3.73 -19.74 -1.44
N ASN A 42 -3.09 -20.17 -2.54
CA ASN A 42 -3.13 -19.44 -3.82
C ASN A 42 -4.52 -19.48 -4.46
N ALA A 43 -5.23 -20.60 -4.31
CA ALA A 43 -6.61 -20.70 -4.79
C ALA A 43 -7.54 -19.75 -4.04
N LEU A 44 -7.40 -19.67 -2.70
CA LEU A 44 -8.15 -18.71 -1.87
C LEU A 44 -7.83 -17.25 -2.25
N LEU A 45 -6.55 -16.90 -2.39
CA LEU A 45 -6.14 -15.54 -2.78
C LEU A 45 -6.72 -15.16 -4.15
N ARG A 46 -6.75 -16.08 -5.12
CA ARG A 46 -7.40 -15.82 -6.42
C ARG A 46 -8.89 -15.51 -6.24
N CYS A 47 -9.62 -16.27 -5.45
CA CYS A 47 -11.04 -15.99 -5.20
C CYS A 47 -11.26 -14.64 -4.50
N LEU A 48 -10.36 -14.22 -3.60
CA LEU A 48 -10.42 -12.88 -3.01
C LEU A 48 -10.22 -11.78 -4.06
N LYS A 49 -9.29 -11.97 -5.01
CA LYS A 49 -9.10 -11.02 -6.12
C LYS A 49 -10.34 -10.93 -7.02
N GLU A 50 -10.95 -12.07 -7.34
CA GLU A 50 -12.21 -12.13 -8.11
C GLU A 50 -13.35 -11.38 -7.40
N LEU A 51 -13.48 -11.52 -6.07
CA LEU A 51 -14.46 -10.74 -5.28
C LEU A 51 -14.22 -9.23 -5.39
N PHE A 52 -12.97 -8.79 -5.42
CA PHE A 52 -12.62 -7.38 -5.59
C PHE A 52 -12.99 -6.88 -6.99
N ASP A 53 -12.65 -7.63 -8.04
CA ASP A 53 -12.85 -7.24 -9.43
C ASP A 53 -14.34 -7.22 -9.83
N GLU A 54 -15.11 -8.22 -9.38
CA GLU A 54 -16.51 -8.38 -9.77
C GLU A 54 -17.49 -7.68 -8.81
N SER A 55 -17.06 -7.34 -7.59
CA SER A 55 -17.90 -6.82 -6.50
C SER A 55 -19.09 -7.71 -6.10
N ALA A 56 -19.09 -8.97 -6.55
CA ALA A 56 -20.16 -9.92 -6.24
C ALA A 56 -20.24 -10.16 -4.73
N TYR A 57 -21.45 -10.13 -4.18
CA TYR A 57 -21.72 -10.30 -2.73
C TYR A 57 -21.26 -9.16 -1.82
N SER A 58 -20.88 -7.99 -2.37
CA SER A 58 -20.54 -6.82 -1.57
C SER A 58 -21.72 -6.36 -0.71
N ASP A 59 -21.47 -6.11 0.57
CA ASP A 59 -22.45 -5.70 1.58
C ASP A 59 -22.02 -4.40 2.31
N LEU A 60 -20.97 -3.75 1.82
CA LEU A 60 -20.45 -2.47 2.31
C LEU A 60 -19.94 -1.62 1.14
N THR A 61 -20.14 -0.30 1.21
CA THR A 61 -19.58 0.67 0.28
C THR A 61 -18.70 1.66 1.05
N ILE A 62 -17.45 1.85 0.61
CA ILE A 62 -16.55 2.88 1.15
C ILE A 62 -16.41 3.99 0.11
N VAL A 63 -16.66 5.24 0.51
CA VAL A 63 -16.59 6.41 -0.35
C VAL A 63 -15.45 7.31 0.11
N CYS A 64 -14.50 7.58 -0.78
CA CYS A 64 -13.31 8.40 -0.49
C CYS A 64 -13.08 9.37 -1.66
N GLY A 65 -13.32 10.66 -1.43
CA GLY A 65 -13.40 11.64 -2.53
C GLY A 65 -14.48 11.24 -3.53
N ASP A 66 -14.11 11.15 -4.81
CA ASP A 66 -15.01 10.74 -5.90
C ASP A 66 -15.05 9.21 -6.12
N ASP A 67 -14.18 8.46 -5.43
CA ASP A 67 -14.10 7.00 -5.59
C ASP A 67 -15.06 6.28 -4.64
N CYS A 68 -15.71 5.23 -5.15
CA CYS A 68 -16.65 4.40 -4.38
C CYS A 68 -16.28 2.93 -4.51
N TYR A 69 -16.03 2.25 -3.40
CA TYR A 69 -15.55 0.88 -3.36
C TYR A 69 -16.62 -0.03 -2.79
N LYS A 70 -17.20 -0.90 -3.61
CA LYS A 70 -18.03 -2.01 -3.12
C LYS A 70 -17.14 -3.11 -2.56
N VAL A 71 -17.28 -3.37 -1.27
CA VAL A 71 -16.42 -4.26 -0.50
C VAL A 71 -17.26 -5.18 0.40
N HIS A 72 -16.58 -6.11 1.07
CA HIS A 72 -17.20 -7.15 1.87
C HIS A 72 -16.87 -6.95 3.35
N LYS A 73 -17.89 -6.81 4.20
CA LYS A 73 -17.74 -6.70 5.66
C LYS A 73 -16.93 -7.87 6.22
N ALA A 74 -17.18 -9.08 5.72
CA ALA A 74 -16.47 -10.30 6.11
C ALA A 74 -14.95 -10.28 5.83
N ILE A 75 -14.48 -9.43 4.92
CA ILE A 75 -13.05 -9.27 4.60
C ILE A 75 -12.47 -8.04 5.31
N VAL A 76 -13.20 -6.93 5.28
CA VAL A 76 -12.72 -5.63 5.78
C VAL A 76 -12.78 -5.54 7.31
N CYS A 77 -13.90 -5.94 7.94
CA CYS A 77 -14.10 -5.76 9.38
C CYS A 77 -13.12 -6.59 10.23
N PRO A 78 -12.85 -7.88 9.94
CA PRO A 78 -11.87 -8.64 10.73
C PRO A 78 -10.44 -8.12 10.64
N ARG A 79 -10.14 -7.26 9.66
CA ARG A 79 -8.81 -6.71 9.39
C ARG A 79 -8.65 -5.26 9.85
N SER A 80 -9.70 -4.65 10.37
CA SER A 80 -9.71 -3.25 10.82
C SER A 80 -10.73 -3.05 11.94
N GLU A 81 -10.23 -2.75 13.13
CA GLU A 81 -11.07 -2.43 14.29
C GLU A 81 -11.97 -1.21 14.03
N PHE A 82 -11.48 -0.24 13.26
CA PHE A 82 -12.26 0.91 12.84
C PHE A 82 -13.47 0.49 12.00
N PHE A 83 -13.26 -0.25 10.91
CA PHE A 83 -14.36 -0.66 10.03
C PHE A 83 -15.32 -1.63 10.72
N ALA A 84 -14.81 -2.51 11.60
CA ALA A 84 -15.66 -3.35 12.44
C ALA A 84 -16.55 -2.52 13.37
N SER A 85 -15.99 -1.48 14.00
CA SER A 85 -16.74 -0.60 14.90
C SER A 85 -17.74 0.27 14.14
N ALA A 86 -17.39 0.74 12.95
CA ALA A 86 -18.30 1.50 12.08
C ALA A 86 -19.49 0.64 11.62
N CYS A 87 -19.26 -0.63 11.28
CA CYS A 87 -20.31 -1.52 10.77
C CYS A 87 -21.18 -2.17 11.86
N ASN A 88 -20.66 -2.35 13.08
CA ASN A 88 -21.37 -3.03 14.18
C ASN A 88 -21.80 -2.08 15.32
N GLY A 89 -21.34 -0.82 15.28
CA GLY A 89 -21.65 0.19 16.28
C GLY A 89 -23.03 0.81 16.09
N PRO A 90 -23.41 1.76 16.96
CA PRO A 90 -24.69 2.47 16.89
C PRO A 90 -24.74 3.55 15.79
N PHE A 91 -23.77 3.56 14.86
CA PHE A 91 -23.61 4.60 13.87
C PHE A 91 -24.41 4.27 12.59
N GLN A 92 -24.72 5.30 11.79
CA GLN A 92 -25.58 5.16 10.61
C GLN A 92 -24.99 4.25 9.52
N GLU A 93 -23.67 4.03 9.56
CA GLU A 93 -22.91 3.20 8.64
C GLU A 93 -23.28 1.71 8.77
N GLY A 94 -23.61 1.26 9.98
CA GLY A 94 -24.07 -0.11 10.23
C GLY A 94 -25.37 -0.43 9.47
N ASP A 95 -26.31 0.52 9.51
CA ASP A 95 -27.62 0.43 8.87
C ASP A 95 -27.57 0.76 7.37
N SER A 96 -26.83 1.80 6.98
CA SER A 96 -26.75 2.26 5.59
C SER A 96 -25.86 1.36 4.73
N GLY A 97 -24.87 0.70 5.33
CA GLY A 97 -23.83 -0.02 4.59
C GLY A 97 -22.92 0.90 3.77
N VAL A 98 -22.85 2.20 4.09
CA VAL A 98 -22.01 3.18 3.41
C VAL A 98 -21.14 3.92 4.43
N ILE A 99 -19.83 3.97 4.20
CA ILE A 99 -18.86 4.72 5.02
C ILE A 99 -18.25 5.83 4.16
N HIS A 100 -18.35 7.07 4.63
CA HIS A 100 -17.77 8.24 3.95
C HIS A 100 -16.47 8.68 4.64
N LEU A 101 -15.40 8.83 3.85
CA LEU A 101 -14.04 9.18 4.30
C LEU A 101 -13.52 10.41 3.52
N PRO A 102 -14.12 11.59 3.69
CA PRO A 102 -13.79 12.78 2.88
C PRO A 102 -12.43 13.41 3.21
N GLU A 103 -11.88 13.12 4.38
CA GLU A 103 -10.61 13.67 4.85
C GLU A 103 -9.39 12.85 4.39
N ASP A 104 -9.63 11.66 3.82
CA ASP A 104 -8.59 10.71 3.48
C ASP A 104 -8.14 10.84 2.03
N ASP A 105 -6.85 10.57 1.78
CA ASP A 105 -6.27 10.62 0.44
C ASP A 105 -6.85 9.50 -0.43
N PRO A 106 -7.53 9.80 -1.55
CA PRO A 106 -8.20 8.78 -2.37
C PRO A 106 -7.25 7.74 -2.94
N LEU A 107 -6.02 8.13 -3.31
CA LEU A 107 -5.04 7.21 -3.87
C LEU A 107 -4.48 6.26 -2.80
N ALA A 108 -4.17 6.77 -1.61
CA ALA A 108 -3.75 5.94 -0.48
C ALA A 108 -4.88 5.00 -0.04
N MET A 109 -6.12 5.48 0.03
CA MET A 109 -7.27 4.64 0.34
C MET A 109 -7.46 3.53 -0.70
N LYS A 110 -7.28 3.83 -1.99
CA LYS A 110 -7.30 2.81 -3.05
C LYS A 110 -6.30 1.68 -2.78
N MET A 111 -5.11 2.00 -2.29
CA MET A 111 -4.09 1.01 -1.94
C MET A 111 -4.47 0.19 -0.70
N VAL A 112 -5.06 0.83 0.33
CA VAL A 112 -5.61 0.14 1.51
C VAL A 112 -6.67 -0.87 1.08
N ILE A 113 -7.63 -0.45 0.26
CA ILE A 113 -8.69 -1.33 -0.25
C ILE A 113 -8.11 -2.47 -1.09
N HIS A 114 -7.16 -2.19 -1.98
CA HIS A 114 -6.50 -3.22 -2.79
C HIS A 114 -5.82 -4.28 -1.91
N TYR A 115 -5.13 -3.85 -0.85
CA TYR A 115 -4.43 -4.72 0.09
C TYR A 115 -5.38 -5.68 0.82
N PHE A 116 -6.62 -5.29 1.10
CA PHE A 116 -7.59 -6.18 1.75
C PHE A 116 -7.83 -7.49 0.98
N TYR A 117 -7.71 -7.46 -0.35
CA TYR A 117 -7.99 -8.61 -1.22
C TYR A 117 -6.74 -9.25 -1.82
N HIS A 118 -5.66 -8.48 -1.94
CA HIS A 118 -4.44 -8.93 -2.63
C HIS A 118 -3.29 -9.27 -1.69
N LEU A 119 -3.31 -8.79 -0.44
CA LEU A 119 -2.16 -8.78 0.48
C LEU A 119 -0.93 -8.06 -0.10
N ASP A 120 -1.17 -7.22 -1.10
CA ASP A 120 -0.20 -6.37 -1.77
C ASP A 120 -0.98 -5.16 -2.34
N TYR A 121 -0.27 -4.13 -2.75
CA TYR A 121 -0.83 -3.01 -3.50
C TYR A 121 0.19 -2.51 -4.54
N PRO A 122 -0.28 -2.10 -5.74
CA PRO A 122 0.62 -1.70 -6.80
C PRO A 122 1.38 -0.42 -6.41
N THR A 123 2.67 -0.39 -6.72
CA THR A 123 3.40 0.87 -6.89
C THR A 123 3.02 1.45 -8.24
N ALA A 124 2.96 2.77 -8.38
CA ALA A 124 2.80 3.42 -9.67
C ALA A 124 4.10 3.27 -10.49
N THR A 125 4.37 2.07 -10.98
CA THR A 125 5.09 1.89 -12.24
C THR A 125 4.13 2.34 -13.32
N ILE A 126 4.27 3.58 -13.80
CA ILE A 126 3.61 4.01 -15.05
C ILE A 126 4.03 2.96 -16.09
N PRO A 127 3.13 2.11 -16.61
CA PRO A 127 3.49 1.25 -17.71
C PRO A 127 3.87 2.18 -18.86
N ALA A 128 5.06 2.00 -19.43
CA ALA A 128 5.35 2.60 -20.73
C ALA A 128 4.17 2.23 -21.63
N ILE A 129 3.40 3.24 -22.06
CA ILE A 129 2.26 3.03 -22.94
C ILE A 129 2.85 2.47 -24.22
N ASP A 130 2.80 1.15 -24.38
CA ASP A 130 3.07 0.51 -25.64
C ASP A 130 1.91 0.90 -26.55
N ALA A 131 2.19 1.86 -27.44
CA ALA A 131 1.23 2.44 -28.35
C ALA A 131 0.95 1.46 -29.49
N SER A 132 0.41 0.29 -29.17
CA SER A 132 -0.11 -0.67 -30.15
C SER A 132 -1.04 -1.70 -29.50
N GLU A 133 -2.03 -1.27 -28.72
CA GLU A 133 -3.31 -1.97 -28.68
C GLU A 133 -4.40 -1.01 -28.25
N THR A 134 -5.40 -0.83 -29.11
CA THR A 134 -6.61 -0.07 -28.84
C THR A 134 -7.46 -0.83 -27.82
N VAL A 135 -7.03 -0.86 -26.57
CA VAL A 135 -7.92 -1.06 -25.43
C VAL A 135 -8.21 0.34 -24.93
N ILE A 136 -9.44 0.80 -25.16
CA ILE A 136 -9.96 2.01 -24.52
C ILE A 136 -9.70 1.82 -23.03
N PRO A 137 -8.88 2.67 -22.35
CA PRO A 137 -8.80 2.59 -20.91
C PRO A 137 -10.18 2.98 -20.42
N GLN A 138 -10.97 1.96 -20.03
CA GLN A 138 -12.12 2.19 -19.20
C GLN A 138 -11.55 2.95 -18.00
N PRO A 139 -12.01 4.17 -17.70
CA PRO A 139 -11.71 4.73 -16.41
C PRO A 139 -12.15 3.66 -15.40
N PHE A 140 -11.26 3.25 -14.51
CA PHE A 140 -11.64 2.52 -13.29
C PHE A 140 -12.44 3.49 -12.41
N THR A 141 -13.57 3.98 -12.92
CA THR A 141 -14.61 4.59 -12.13
C THR A 141 -15.53 3.45 -11.81
N PHE A 142 -15.36 2.93 -10.60
CA PHE A 142 -16.41 2.17 -9.97
C PHE A 142 -17.59 3.14 -9.82
N ARG A 143 -18.49 3.12 -10.81
CA ARG A 143 -19.58 4.09 -10.91
C ARG A 143 -20.50 3.85 -9.71
N CYS A 144 -20.49 4.75 -8.75
CA CYS A 144 -21.51 4.80 -7.72
C CYS A 144 -22.84 5.08 -8.43
N ALA A 145 -23.63 4.04 -8.69
CA ALA A 145 -24.99 4.21 -9.14
C ALA A 145 -25.85 4.63 -7.94
N TYR A 146 -25.68 5.87 -7.49
CA TYR A 146 -26.68 6.51 -6.64
C TYR A 146 -27.87 6.87 -7.55
N GLN A 147 -28.93 6.06 -7.50
CA GLN A 147 -30.27 6.52 -7.88
C GLN A 147 -31.09 6.54 -6.59
N PRO A 148 -31.40 7.73 -6.03
CA PRO A 148 -32.43 7.81 -5.03
C PRO A 148 -33.74 7.47 -5.74
N ASN A 149 -34.34 6.38 -5.30
CA ASN A 149 -35.67 5.93 -5.65
C ASN A 149 -36.71 6.93 -5.12
N GLU A 150 -36.99 7.98 -5.90
CA GLU A 150 -38.23 8.74 -5.77
C GLU A 150 -39.30 8.07 -6.65
N SER A 151 -40.27 7.46 -5.97
CA SER A 151 -41.53 7.03 -6.53
C SER A 151 -42.33 8.24 -7.05
N ALA A 152 -42.43 8.40 -8.37
CA ALA A 152 -43.50 9.18 -8.99
C ALA A 152 -43.82 8.65 -10.40
N GLN A 153 -45.07 8.24 -10.58
CA GLN A 153 -45.67 7.81 -11.84
C GLN A 153 -45.92 9.03 -12.75
N VAL A 154 -45.47 9.00 -14.01
CA VAL A 154 -46.14 9.74 -15.10
C VAL A 154 -45.83 9.11 -16.48
N ASP A 155 -46.86 9.10 -17.34
CA ASP A 155 -47.05 8.38 -18.61
C ASP A 155 -46.19 8.82 -19.83
N PRO A 156 -46.22 8.09 -20.97
CA PRO A 156 -45.28 8.25 -22.08
C PRO A 156 -45.85 9.03 -23.28
N ALA A 157 -45.03 9.86 -23.96
CA ALA A 157 -45.25 10.22 -25.37
C ALA A 157 -44.05 10.88 -26.09
N THR A 158 -43.70 10.32 -27.27
CA THR A 158 -43.26 10.98 -28.54
C THR A 158 -41.84 11.54 -28.73
N GLY A 159 -41.23 11.16 -29.87
CA GLY A 159 -40.50 12.11 -30.74
C GLY A 159 -39.10 11.73 -31.20
N SER A 160 -39.01 11.08 -32.38
CA SER A 160 -37.76 10.89 -33.15
C SER A 160 -37.51 12.08 -34.08
N SER A 161 -36.25 12.53 -34.24
CA SER A 161 -35.80 13.28 -35.43
C SER A 161 -34.27 13.28 -35.56
N SER A 162 -33.77 12.71 -36.65
CA SER A 162 -32.38 12.75 -37.10
C SER A 162 -32.15 13.98 -37.99
N ALA A 163 -31.01 14.68 -37.83
CA ALA A 163 -30.57 15.74 -38.73
C ALA A 163 -29.15 15.46 -39.26
N THR A 164 -28.98 15.53 -40.59
CA THR A 164 -27.74 15.25 -41.34
C THR A 164 -26.89 16.51 -41.56
N LEU A 165 -25.57 16.43 -41.34
CA LEU A 165 -24.60 17.53 -41.52
C LEU A 165 -23.83 17.49 -42.87
N SER A 166 -23.53 18.68 -43.40
CA SER A 166 -23.02 18.96 -44.76
C SER A 166 -21.49 18.85 -44.94
N LYS A 167 -21.06 18.71 -46.20
CA LYS A 167 -19.70 18.30 -46.65
C LYS A 167 -18.56 19.32 -46.40
N LYS A 168 -18.87 20.55 -45.98
CA LYS A 168 -17.87 21.64 -45.84
C LYS A 168 -17.02 21.52 -44.55
N ASP A 169 -17.58 20.92 -43.50
CA ASP A 169 -16.91 20.78 -42.19
C ASP A 169 -15.89 19.63 -42.14
N LYS A 170 -16.01 18.64 -43.05
CA LYS A 170 -15.08 17.50 -43.13
C LYS A 170 -13.67 17.87 -43.59
N LYS A 171 -13.51 18.96 -44.36
CA LYS A 171 -12.18 19.37 -44.89
C LYS A 171 -11.33 20.07 -43.82
N LYS A 172 -11.96 20.88 -42.97
CA LYS A 172 -11.29 21.64 -41.90
C LYS A 172 -10.80 20.72 -40.78
N MET A 173 -11.50 19.61 -40.55
CA MET A 173 -11.12 18.60 -39.56
C MET A 173 -9.88 17.79 -39.98
N LYS A 174 -9.76 17.48 -41.27
CA LYS A 174 -8.65 16.66 -41.81
C LYS A 174 -7.31 17.40 -41.82
N GLU A 175 -7.33 18.72 -41.92
CA GLU A 175 -6.12 19.56 -41.85
C GLU A 175 -5.61 19.69 -40.41
N LYS A 176 -6.52 19.92 -39.45
CA LYS A 176 -6.21 19.97 -38.02
C LYS A 176 -5.67 18.64 -37.49
N GLU A 177 -6.18 17.52 -37.98
CA GLU A 177 -5.67 16.18 -37.63
C GLU A 177 -4.22 15.95 -38.11
N ARG A 178 -3.88 16.49 -39.28
CA ARG A 178 -2.55 16.32 -39.87
C ARG A 178 -1.48 17.18 -39.18
N GLU A 179 -1.88 18.34 -38.66
CA GLU A 179 -1.05 19.20 -37.82
C GLU A 179 -0.81 18.58 -36.44
N LEU A 180 -1.85 18.00 -35.83
CA LEU A 180 -1.75 17.26 -34.57
C LEU A 180 -0.79 16.06 -34.67
N ARG A 181 -0.82 15.34 -35.80
CA ARG A 181 0.10 14.23 -36.08
C ARG A 181 1.56 14.68 -36.19
N ARG A 182 1.83 15.87 -36.75
CA ARG A 182 3.20 16.41 -36.85
C ARG A 182 3.78 16.80 -35.48
N LEU A 183 2.95 17.37 -34.61
CA LEU A 183 3.34 17.69 -33.23
C LEU A 183 3.60 16.43 -32.40
N ALA A 184 2.79 15.38 -32.60
CA ALA A 184 2.99 14.08 -31.95
C ALA A 184 4.30 13.40 -32.41
N GLN A 185 4.65 13.52 -33.70
CA GLN A 185 5.87 12.91 -34.26
C GLN A 185 7.15 13.62 -33.78
N GLN A 186 7.09 14.92 -33.46
CA GLN A 186 8.19 15.65 -32.83
C GLN A 186 8.40 15.25 -31.36
N HIS A 187 7.36 14.82 -30.65
CA HIS A 187 7.46 14.34 -29.26
C HIS A 187 8.07 12.93 -29.13
N SER A 188 8.02 12.12 -30.19
CA SER A 188 8.50 10.73 -30.18
C SER A 188 10.04 10.61 -30.17
N GLN A 189 10.80 11.63 -30.58
CA GLN A 189 12.27 11.57 -30.64
C GLN A 189 13.00 11.94 -29.33
N ARG A 190 12.28 12.12 -28.21
CA ARG A 190 12.87 12.41 -26.88
C ARG A 190 12.72 11.30 -25.83
N SER A 191 12.19 10.12 -26.20
CA SER A 191 12.06 9.00 -25.24
C SER A 191 13.40 8.32 -24.95
N GLY A 192 14.13 8.86 -23.96
CA GLY A 192 15.05 8.07 -23.16
C GLY A 192 14.27 7.22 -22.16
N SER A 193 14.69 5.97 -21.98
CA SER A 193 14.43 5.06 -20.85
C SER A 193 13.45 5.58 -19.78
N ALA A 194 12.21 5.09 -19.79
CA ALA A 194 11.20 5.40 -18.77
C ALA A 194 11.66 4.91 -17.39
N SER A 195 12.26 5.80 -16.59
CA SER A 195 12.51 5.59 -15.17
C SER A 195 11.16 5.50 -14.45
N ALA A 196 10.90 4.41 -13.74
CA ALA A 196 9.74 4.31 -12.85
C ALA A 196 9.75 5.48 -11.84
N THR A 197 8.60 6.12 -11.66
CA THR A 197 8.44 7.18 -10.66
C THR A 197 8.41 6.57 -9.27
N PRO A 198 9.22 7.07 -8.31
CA PRO A 198 9.17 6.59 -6.93
C PRO A 198 7.80 6.86 -6.27
N ASN A 199 7.44 6.03 -5.27
CA ASN A 199 6.15 5.98 -4.59
C ASN A 199 6.28 6.19 -3.06
N LEU A 200 7.33 6.86 -2.62
CA LEU A 200 7.68 7.08 -1.21
C LEU A 200 6.57 7.84 -0.50
N CYS A 201 6.06 8.91 -1.12
CA CYS A 201 4.98 9.70 -0.55
C CYS A 201 3.70 8.85 -0.39
N LEU A 202 3.38 8.03 -1.39
CA LEU A 202 2.24 7.11 -1.32
C LEU A 202 2.41 6.09 -0.20
N HIS A 203 3.59 5.48 -0.06
CA HIS A 203 3.86 4.53 1.03
C HIS A 203 3.72 5.17 2.42
N ALA A 204 4.17 6.42 2.59
CA ALA A 204 3.96 7.17 3.82
C ALA A 204 2.47 7.39 4.14
N LYS A 205 1.67 7.77 3.13
CA LYS A 205 0.21 7.93 3.30
C LYS A 205 -0.49 6.62 3.64
N VAL A 206 -0.15 5.53 2.95
CA VAL A 206 -0.72 4.20 3.22
C VAL A 206 -0.36 3.72 4.62
N TYR A 207 0.86 3.99 5.09
CA TYR A 207 1.25 3.73 6.48
C TYR A 207 0.38 4.50 7.47
N ALA A 208 0.15 5.80 7.24
CA ALA A 208 -0.69 6.63 8.08
C ALA A 208 -2.14 6.12 8.13
N LEU A 209 -2.70 5.68 6.99
CA LEU A 209 -4.03 5.04 6.96
C LEU A 209 -4.04 3.67 7.65
N GLY A 210 -2.98 2.87 7.50
CA GLY A 210 -2.83 1.62 8.21
C GLY A 210 -2.86 1.79 9.73
N GLU A 211 -2.22 2.85 10.24
CA GLU A 211 -2.34 3.25 11.65
C GLU A 211 -3.77 3.72 11.98
N LYS A 212 -4.31 4.68 11.21
CA LYS A 212 -5.62 5.32 11.44
C LYS A 212 -6.75 4.29 11.57
N TYR A 213 -6.73 3.24 10.75
CA TYR A 213 -7.78 2.24 10.72
C TYR A 213 -7.41 0.92 11.44
N GLY A 214 -6.28 0.87 12.14
CA GLY A 214 -5.86 -0.30 12.91
C GLY A 214 -5.54 -1.53 12.04
N ILE A 215 -4.92 -1.33 10.88
CA ILE A 215 -4.52 -2.39 9.94
C ILE A 215 -3.01 -2.62 10.08
N GLY A 216 -2.61 -3.35 11.14
CA GLY A 216 -1.22 -3.57 11.52
C GLY A 216 -0.34 -4.14 10.39
N ASP A 217 -0.79 -5.21 9.74
CA ASP A 217 -0.03 -5.85 8.66
C ASP A 217 0.20 -4.91 7.47
N LEU A 218 -0.78 -4.06 7.14
CA LEU A 218 -0.65 -3.07 6.08
C LEU A 218 0.37 -1.99 6.45
N LYS A 219 0.32 -1.51 7.69
CA LYS A 219 1.27 -0.53 8.20
C LYS A 219 2.71 -1.05 8.10
N GLU A 220 2.96 -2.28 8.56
CA GLU A 220 4.27 -2.91 8.45
C GLU A 220 4.69 -3.13 7.00
N PHE A 221 3.77 -3.54 6.14
CA PHE A 221 4.02 -3.74 4.72
C PHE A 221 4.37 -2.42 4.00
N ALA A 222 3.66 -1.34 4.29
CA ALA A 222 3.93 -0.02 3.74
C ALA A 222 5.27 0.55 4.21
N LEU A 223 5.63 0.33 5.48
CA LEU A 223 6.95 0.66 6.01
C LEU A 223 8.06 -0.08 5.28
N HIS A 224 7.87 -1.37 5.01
CA HIS A 224 8.84 -2.17 4.27
C HIS A 224 9.05 -1.64 2.84
N LYS A 225 7.96 -1.37 2.11
CA LYS A 225 8.04 -0.78 0.76
C LYS A 225 8.70 0.60 0.77
N PHE A 226 8.33 1.47 1.71
CA PHE A 226 8.96 2.77 1.91
C PHE A 226 10.48 2.64 2.10
N ARG A 227 10.92 1.76 3.02
CA ARG A 227 12.34 1.55 3.28
C ARG A 227 13.09 1.06 2.05
N ALA A 228 12.54 0.07 1.33
CA ALA A 228 13.17 -0.48 0.13
C ALA A 228 13.35 0.58 -0.96
N GLU A 229 12.31 1.40 -1.20
CA GLU A 229 12.37 2.45 -2.21
C GLU A 229 13.26 3.62 -1.79
N ALA A 230 13.29 3.96 -0.49
CA ALA A 230 14.05 5.10 0.02
C ALA A 230 15.56 4.87 -0.12
N GLN A 231 16.02 3.62 -0.04
CA GLN A 231 17.42 3.26 -0.27
C GLN A 231 17.90 3.55 -1.69
N HIS A 232 17.00 3.56 -2.68
CA HIS A 232 17.34 3.76 -4.09
C HIS A 232 16.96 5.14 -4.62
N HIS A 233 15.93 5.76 -4.04
CA HIS A 233 15.34 7.01 -4.55
C HIS A 233 15.46 8.19 -3.57
N TRP A 234 16.45 8.17 -2.68
CA TRP A 234 16.70 9.23 -1.69
C TRP A 234 17.00 10.61 -2.30
N GLN A 235 17.45 10.71 -3.56
CA GLN A 235 17.67 12.01 -4.23
C GLN A 235 16.42 12.61 -4.89
N SER A 236 15.34 11.82 -4.97
CA SER A 236 14.14 12.21 -5.69
C SER A 236 13.35 13.29 -4.95
N ASP A 237 12.63 14.13 -5.69
CA ASP A 237 11.70 15.08 -5.08
C ASP A 237 10.58 14.35 -4.33
N ASP A 238 10.22 13.13 -4.76
CA ASP A 238 9.22 12.31 -4.06
C ASP A 238 9.67 11.93 -2.65
N PHE A 239 10.96 11.61 -2.44
CA PHE A 239 11.47 11.40 -1.08
C PHE A 239 11.29 12.65 -0.21
N LEU A 240 11.51 13.84 -0.76
CA LEU A 240 11.32 15.09 -0.02
C LEU A 240 9.85 15.32 0.37
N HIS A 241 8.91 15.06 -0.55
CA HIS A 241 7.48 15.10 -0.25
C HIS A 241 7.12 14.07 0.82
N ALA A 242 7.71 12.88 0.74
CA ALA A 242 7.49 11.81 1.69
C ALA A 242 8.02 12.15 3.09
N ILE A 243 9.16 12.84 3.22
CA ILE A 243 9.64 13.34 4.51
C ILE A 243 8.61 14.29 5.14
N ARG A 244 8.07 15.24 4.37
CA ARG A 244 7.05 16.17 4.88
C ARG A 244 5.81 15.41 5.32
N GLU A 245 5.32 14.48 4.50
CA GLU A 245 4.19 13.63 4.83
C GLU A 245 4.42 12.88 6.14
N VAL A 246 5.55 12.15 6.28
CA VAL A 246 5.92 11.41 7.49
C VAL A 246 5.86 12.28 8.74
N TYR A 247 6.41 13.49 8.69
CA TYR A 247 6.46 14.38 9.86
C TYR A 247 5.17 15.15 10.11
N MET A 248 4.23 15.19 9.17
CA MET A 248 2.92 15.83 9.33
C MET A 248 1.80 14.86 9.71
N SER A 249 1.86 13.59 9.27
CA SER A 249 0.79 12.60 9.49
C SER A 249 1.08 11.58 10.59
N THR A 250 2.32 11.50 11.10
CA THR A 250 2.65 10.66 12.25
C THR A 250 2.81 11.48 13.52
N ILE A 251 2.24 11.01 14.64
CA ILE A 251 2.52 11.53 15.98
C ILE A 251 3.91 11.07 16.46
N ASP A 252 4.48 11.76 17.44
CA ASP A 252 5.87 11.59 17.87
C ASP A 252 6.18 10.18 18.41
N GLU A 253 5.17 9.44 18.87
CA GLU A 253 5.29 8.07 19.37
C GLU A 253 5.43 7.03 18.25
N ASN A 254 4.90 7.31 17.06
CA ASN A 254 4.93 6.39 15.92
C ASN A 254 6.18 6.60 15.06
N ARG A 255 7.31 6.18 15.63
CA ARG A 255 8.67 6.52 15.16
C ARG A 255 9.16 5.75 13.94
N ALA A 256 8.53 4.64 13.54
CA ALA A 256 9.16 3.70 12.62
C ALA A 256 9.51 4.33 11.25
N LEU A 257 8.59 5.09 10.63
CA LEU A 257 8.89 5.83 9.40
C LEU A 257 9.90 6.96 9.62
N ARG A 258 9.77 7.71 10.72
CA ARG A 258 10.72 8.79 11.07
C ARG A 258 12.14 8.26 11.23
N ASP A 259 12.29 7.08 11.83
CA ASP A 259 13.59 6.44 12.03
C ASP A 259 14.19 5.95 10.71
N VAL A 260 13.38 5.50 9.75
CA VAL A 260 13.84 5.20 8.37
C VAL A 260 14.32 6.47 7.66
N VAL A 261 13.56 7.57 7.74
CA VAL A 261 13.97 8.86 7.17
C VAL A 261 15.30 9.32 7.78
N VAL A 262 15.41 9.29 9.11
CA VAL A 262 16.63 9.64 9.84
C VAL A 262 17.80 8.75 9.45
N GLU A 263 17.57 7.45 9.24
CA GLU A 263 18.58 6.52 8.78
C GLU A 263 19.12 6.88 7.39
N VAL A 264 18.22 7.13 6.42
CA VAL A 264 18.57 7.48 5.04
C VAL A 264 19.29 8.82 4.97
N VAL A 265 18.77 9.87 5.62
CA VAL A 265 19.40 11.21 5.59
C VAL A 265 20.79 11.18 6.22
N ASN A 266 21.01 10.38 7.28
CA ASN A 266 22.34 10.24 7.86
C ASN A 266 23.30 9.39 7.01
N ALA A 267 22.79 8.46 6.19
CA ALA A 267 23.61 7.73 5.24
C ALA A 267 24.03 8.61 4.06
N HIS A 268 23.27 9.68 3.79
CA HIS A 268 23.46 10.61 2.67
C HIS A 268 23.51 12.07 3.14
N PRO A 269 24.52 12.47 3.94
CA PRO A 269 24.65 13.83 4.45
C PRO A 269 24.76 14.90 3.34
N GLU A 270 25.19 14.52 2.13
CA GLU A 270 25.24 15.38 0.93
C GLU A 270 23.87 15.97 0.54
N LEU A 271 22.76 15.38 1.02
CA LEU A 271 21.44 15.98 0.88
C LEU A 271 21.35 17.32 1.61
N LEU A 272 21.97 17.42 2.79
CA LEU A 272 21.92 18.61 3.63
C LEU A 272 22.78 19.76 3.09
N ASP A 273 23.66 19.52 2.12
CA ASP A 273 24.44 20.57 1.45
C ASP A 273 23.60 21.33 0.41
N GLN A 274 22.44 20.79 0.01
CA GLN A 274 21.58 21.36 -1.00
C GLN A 274 20.52 22.31 -0.38
N PRO A 275 20.41 23.59 -0.81
CA PRO A 275 19.46 24.55 -0.23
C PRO A 275 18.01 24.07 -0.26
N ARG A 276 17.58 23.40 -1.33
CA ARG A 276 16.21 22.86 -1.46
C ARG A 276 15.82 21.89 -0.33
N TRP A 277 16.79 21.09 0.12
CA TRP A 277 16.59 20.12 1.20
C TRP A 277 16.62 20.82 2.55
N GLN A 278 17.56 21.76 2.75
CA GLN A 278 17.62 22.59 3.96
C GLN A 278 16.29 23.34 4.19
N ASP A 279 15.78 24.01 3.16
CA ASP A 279 14.53 24.78 3.25
C ASP A 279 13.32 23.91 3.57
N SER A 280 13.33 22.66 3.15
CA SER A 280 12.21 21.75 3.37
C SER A 280 12.30 20.98 4.69
N ILE A 281 13.49 20.80 5.23
CA ILE A 281 13.76 20.06 6.47
C ILE A 281 13.76 20.98 7.69
N LYS A 282 14.15 22.26 7.54
CA LYS A 282 14.32 23.19 8.66
C LYS A 282 13.05 23.38 9.50
N ASP A 283 11.87 23.31 8.89
CA ASP A 283 10.59 23.52 9.54
C ASP A 283 10.02 22.22 10.15
N LEU A 284 10.72 21.09 9.99
CA LEU A 284 10.32 19.79 10.52
C LEU A 284 11.10 19.45 11.80
N SER A 285 10.51 18.66 12.69
CA SER A 285 11.20 18.10 13.85
C SER A 285 12.30 17.09 13.48
N LEU A 286 12.50 16.83 12.17
CA LEU A 286 13.59 16.02 11.63
C LEU A 286 14.97 16.51 12.10
N CYS A 287 15.21 17.83 12.17
CA CYS A 287 16.48 18.36 12.68
C CYS A 287 16.77 17.90 14.12
N PHE A 288 15.75 17.93 14.98
CA PHE A 288 15.84 17.44 16.35
C PHE A 288 16.11 15.93 16.38
N ASP A 289 15.43 15.17 15.52
CA ASP A 289 15.59 13.72 15.44
C ASP A 289 16.97 13.27 14.93
N LEU A 290 17.53 13.97 13.94
CA LEU A 290 18.90 13.78 13.48
C LEU A 290 19.90 14.01 14.62
N LEU A 291 19.73 15.10 15.39
CA LEU A 291 20.58 15.45 16.52
C LEU A 291 20.47 14.45 17.69
N MET A 292 19.27 13.93 17.94
CA MET A 292 19.01 13.03 19.07
C MET A 292 19.34 11.56 18.78
N ARG A 293 19.53 11.16 17.52
CA ARG A 293 19.84 9.77 17.13
C ARG A 293 21.03 9.16 17.91
N PRO A 294 22.20 9.82 18.04
CA PRO A 294 23.34 9.24 18.76
C PRO A 294 23.06 9.02 20.26
N ARG A 295 22.18 9.83 20.85
CA ARG A 295 21.79 9.72 22.27
C ARG A 295 20.84 8.56 22.51
N ARG A 296 19.95 8.28 21.56
CA ARG A 296 19.03 7.12 21.61
C ARG A 296 19.75 5.78 21.42
N ARG A 297 20.92 5.78 20.77
CA ARG A 297 21.75 4.58 20.56
C ARG A 297 22.73 4.29 21.69
N ARG A 298 22.90 5.18 22.68
CA ARG A 298 23.73 4.86 23.85
C ARG A 298 23.02 3.80 24.69
N PRO A 299 23.62 2.62 24.94
CA PRO A 299 23.12 1.75 25.97
C PRO A 299 23.11 2.52 27.28
N VAL A 300 22.02 2.41 28.05
CA VAL A 300 21.92 2.97 29.40
C VAL A 300 23.19 2.55 30.14
N SER A 301 24.05 3.51 30.46
CA SER A 301 25.26 3.25 31.24
C SER A 301 24.83 2.56 32.53
N GLN A 302 25.32 1.34 32.77
CA GLN A 302 25.08 0.62 34.02
C GLN A 302 25.40 1.56 35.20
N PRO A 303 24.60 1.55 36.28
CA PRO A 303 24.88 2.37 37.45
C PRO A 303 26.28 2.04 37.96
N ALA A 304 27.05 3.09 38.26
CA ALA A 304 28.41 2.97 38.79
C ALA A 304 28.41 2.01 39.98
N PRO A 305 29.42 1.11 40.11
CA PRO A 305 29.50 0.22 41.26
C PRO A 305 29.55 1.08 42.53
N ALA A 306 28.63 0.79 43.45
CA ALA A 306 28.62 1.40 44.77
C ALA A 306 30.03 1.23 45.37
N LEU A 307 30.66 2.36 45.70
CA LEU A 307 31.85 2.36 46.53
C LEU A 307 31.47 1.62 47.81
N LEU A 308 31.98 0.40 47.94
CA LEU A 308 31.97 -0.30 49.20
C LEU A 308 32.79 0.56 50.15
N ASP A 309 32.09 1.03 51.16
CA ASP A 309 32.62 1.68 52.35
C ASP A 309 33.64 0.72 52.98
N GLU A 310 34.93 0.99 52.77
CA GLU A 310 35.98 0.36 53.56
C GLU A 310 36.27 1.27 54.77
N THR A 311 35.89 0.72 55.92
CA THR A 311 36.34 0.96 57.31
C THR A 311 35.80 2.17 58.07
#